data_AF-A0A2B7ZUM6-F1
#
_entry.id   AF-A0A2B7ZUM6-F1
#
_cell.length_a   1.000
_cell.length_b   1.000
_cell.length_c   1.000
_cell.angle_alpha   90.00
_cell.angle_beta   90.00
_cell.angle_gamma   90.00
#
_symmetry.space_group_name_H-M   'P 1'
#
loop_
_entity.id
_entity.type
_entity.pdbx_description
1 polymer ?
#
loop_
_entity_poly.entity_id
_entity_poly.type
_entity_poly.pdbx_seq_one_letter_code
_entity_poly.pdbx_strand_id
1 'polypeptide(L)'
;MGKKVGGHGGMDFIMDWRLIDCLRNGLPLDQDVYDAAAWSAFGLLSEKSVAKNGNPLKFPDFTKGQWKSNKPVNLTLDGGATTKFRNV
;
A
#
# COMPACT_ATOMS: atom_id res chain seq x y z
N MET A 1 3.55 -5.08 -22.73
CA MET A 1 2.47 -5.82 -22.04
C MET A 1 1.48 -4.89 -21.33
N GLY A 2 1.86 -3.76 -20.72
CA GLY A 2 0.92 -2.75 -20.19
C GLY A 2 0.16 -1.90 -21.24
N LYS A 3 0.48 -2.07 -22.54
CA LYS A 3 -0.15 -1.31 -23.64
C LYS A 3 -1.47 -1.90 -24.17
N LYS A 4 -1.82 -3.15 -23.81
CA LYS A 4 -2.98 -3.85 -24.43
C LYS A 4 -4.16 -4.11 -23.51
N VAL A 5 -4.03 -3.92 -22.19
CA VAL A 5 -5.15 -4.08 -21.24
C VAL A 5 -4.98 -3.10 -20.06
N GLY A 6 -5.75 -2.01 -20.07
CA GLY A 6 -6.21 -1.29 -18.87
C GLY A 6 -5.34 -0.17 -18.26
N GLY A 7 -5.93 1.03 -18.11
CA GLY A 7 -5.59 1.99 -17.05
C GLY A 7 -4.29 2.79 -17.18
N HIS A 8 -3.93 3.52 -16.11
CA HIS A 8 -2.84 4.52 -16.02
C HIS A 8 -1.44 3.89 -16.26
N GLY A 9 -1.11 3.56 -17.51
CA GLY A 9 0.24 3.17 -17.94
C GLY A 9 0.73 1.78 -17.53
N GLY A 10 -0.14 0.92 -16.95
CA GLY A 10 0.19 -0.44 -16.50
C GLY A 10 0.51 -0.57 -15.01
N MET A 11 0.54 0.52 -14.25
CA MET A 11 0.74 0.48 -12.79
C MET A 11 -0.45 -0.18 -12.08
N ASP A 12 -1.68 0.19 -12.46
CA ASP A 12 -2.92 -0.38 -11.90
C ASP A 12 -2.92 -1.90 -12.01
N PHE A 13 -2.52 -2.41 -13.18
CA PHE A 13 -2.41 -3.85 -13.41
C PHE A 13 -1.41 -4.53 -12.46
N ILE A 14 -0.22 -3.95 -12.29
CA ILE A 14 0.80 -4.52 -11.40
C ILE A 14 0.32 -4.48 -9.95
N MET A 15 -0.34 -3.40 -9.54
CA MET A 15 -0.89 -3.25 -8.19
C MET A 15 -1.93 -4.34 -7.89
N ASP A 16 -2.94 -4.49 -8.74
CA ASP A 16 -3.98 -5.50 -8.56
C ASP A 16 -3.42 -6.92 -8.65
N TRP A 17 -2.53 -7.17 -9.62
CA TRP A 17 -1.89 -8.47 -9.78
C TRP A 17 -1.06 -8.85 -8.56
N ARG A 18 -0.26 -7.91 -8.01
CA ARG A 18 0.55 -8.13 -6.80
C ARG A 18 -0.32 -8.42 -5.59
N LEU A 19 -1.38 -7.64 -5.39
CA LEU A 19 -2.33 -7.88 -4.30
C LEU A 19 -2.89 -9.31 -4.37
N ILE A 20 -3.37 -9.73 -5.54
CA ILE A 20 -3.92 -11.07 -5.73
C ILE A 20 -2.86 -12.16 -5.51
N ASP A 21 -1.63 -11.92 -5.98
CA ASP A 21 -0.54 -12.88 -5.85
C ASP A 21 -0.10 -13.08 -4.39
N CYS A 22 0.01 -12.00 -3.61
CA CYS A 22 0.29 -12.11 -2.18
C CYS A 22 -0.80 -12.90 -1.44
N LEU A 23 -2.07 -12.62 -1.72
CA LEU A 23 -3.20 -13.32 -1.11
C LEU A 23 -3.23 -14.81 -1.44
N ARG A 24 -2.86 -15.20 -2.67
CA ARG A 24 -2.82 -16.61 -3.09
C ARG A 24 -1.66 -17.39 -2.50
N ASN A 25 -0.51 -16.73 -2.31
CA ASN A 25 0.71 -17.38 -1.81
C ASN A 25 0.91 -17.21 -0.30
N GLY A 26 -0.01 -16.54 0.41
CA GLY A 26 0.13 -16.28 1.84
C GLY A 26 1.29 -15.35 2.18
N LEU A 27 1.66 -14.46 1.25
CA LEU A 27 2.72 -13.48 1.45
C LEU A 27 2.17 -12.22 2.13
N PRO A 28 3.01 -11.48 2.87
CA PRO A 28 2.67 -10.13 3.30
C PRO A 28 2.27 -9.25 2.10
N LEU A 29 1.36 -8.31 2.34
CA LEU A 29 1.01 -7.31 1.33
C LEU A 29 2.13 -6.27 1.20
N ASP A 30 2.33 -5.76 -0.01
CA ASP A 30 3.32 -4.70 -0.29
C ASP A 30 2.98 -3.38 0.45
N GLN A 31 1.70 -3.18 0.79
CA GLN A 31 1.16 -2.06 1.57
C GLN A 31 0.18 -2.64 2.59
N ASP A 32 0.44 -2.46 3.89
CA ASP A 32 -0.38 -3.06 4.93
C ASP A 32 -1.47 -2.10 5.47
N VAL A 33 -2.24 -2.57 6.45
CA VAL A 33 -3.34 -1.79 7.05
C VAL A 33 -2.85 -0.52 7.76
N TYR A 34 -1.63 -0.54 8.30
CA TYR A 34 -1.06 0.59 9.02
C TYR A 34 -0.55 1.65 8.06
N ASP A 35 0.01 1.25 6.92
CA ASP A 35 0.33 2.16 5.82
C ASP A 35 -0.94 2.87 5.32
N ALA A 36 -2.00 2.10 5.04
CA ALA A 36 -3.28 2.64 4.59
C ALA A 36 -3.90 3.61 5.63
N ALA A 37 -3.85 3.27 6.92
CA ALA A 37 -4.34 4.14 7.99
C ALA A 37 -3.51 5.43 8.10
N ALA A 38 -2.19 5.34 8.03
CA ALA A 38 -1.30 6.49 8.07
C ALA A 38 -1.56 7.44 6.90
N TRP A 39 -1.65 6.92 5.66
CA TRP A 39 -1.88 7.76 4.49
C TRP A 39 -3.28 8.37 4.46
N SER A 40 -4.29 7.62 4.90
CA SER A 40 -5.66 8.14 5.00
C SER A 40 -5.78 9.24 6.06
N ALA A 41 -5.09 9.09 7.20
CA ALA A 41 -5.10 10.09 8.27
C ALA A 41 -4.52 11.45 7.82
N PHE A 42 -3.66 11.47 6.80
CA PHE A 42 -3.06 12.70 6.28
C PHE A 42 -4.10 13.71 5.81
N GLY A 43 -5.13 13.29 5.06
CA GLY A 43 -6.20 14.19 4.60
C GLY A 43 -6.92 14.85 5.77
N LEU A 44 -7.38 14.04 6.72
CA LEU A 44 -8.10 14.50 7.92
C LEU A 44 -7.25 15.42 8.81
N LEU A 45 -5.96 15.10 8.99
CA LEU A 45 -5.06 15.93 9.80
C LEU A 45 -4.71 17.24 9.09
N SER A 46 -4.62 17.22 7.76
CA SER A 46 -4.39 18.43 6.96
C SER A 46 -5.56 19.41 7.09
N GLU A 47 -6.79 18.94 6.95
CA GLU A 47 -7.99 19.76 7.17
C GLU A 47 -8.03 20.36 8.58
N LYS A 48 -7.72 19.55 9.60
CA LYS A 48 -7.66 20.02 11.00
C LYS A 48 -6.52 21.03 11.24
N SER A 49 -5.40 20.88 10.54
CA SER A 49 -4.27 21.81 10.62
C SER A 49 -4.65 23.16 10.02
N VAL A 50 -5.24 23.17 8.83
CA VAL A 50 -5.74 24.38 8.17
C VAL A 50 -6.76 25.11 9.05
N ALA A 51 -7.71 24.39 9.65
CA ALA A 51 -8.68 24.95 10.60
C ALA A 51 -8.02 25.55 11.87
N LYS A 52 -6.77 25.21 12.14
CA LYS A 52 -5.96 25.73 13.25
C LYS A 52 -4.84 26.65 12.75
N ASN A 53 -5.06 27.40 11.67
CA ASN A 53 -4.09 28.33 11.07
C ASN A 53 -2.75 27.66 10.68
N GLY A 54 -2.81 26.41 10.22
CA GLY A 54 -1.62 25.66 9.81
C GLY A 54 -0.78 25.13 10.98
N ASN A 55 -1.31 25.12 12.20
CA ASN A 55 -0.57 24.62 13.36
C ASN A 55 -0.21 23.14 13.20
N PRO A 56 1.03 22.74 13.55
CA PRO A 56 1.44 21.34 13.51
C PRO A 56 0.55 20.44 14.38
N LEU A 57 0.19 19.28 13.84
CA LEU A 57 -0.55 18.24 14.55
C LEU A 57 0.29 16.96 14.64
N LYS A 58 0.12 16.22 15.74
CA LYS A 58 0.76 14.92 15.90
C LYS A 58 0.05 13.87 15.06
N PHE A 59 0.82 13.07 14.33
CA PHE A 59 0.32 11.87 13.68
C PHE A 59 0.09 10.75 14.70
N PRO A 60 -1.04 10.02 14.62
CA PRO A 60 -1.23 8.80 15.40
C PRO A 60 -0.22 7.73 14.99
N ASP A 61 0.37 7.07 15.99
CA ASP A 61 1.15 5.85 15.76
C ASP A 61 0.21 4.64 15.72
N PHE A 62 -0.27 4.30 14.53
CA PHE A 62 -1.16 3.16 14.31
C PHE A 62 -0.51 1.81 14.61
N THR A 63 0.83 1.74 14.63
CA THR A 63 1.60 0.54 14.91
C THR A 63 1.92 0.36 16.40
N LYS A 64 1.60 1.35 17.24
CA LYS A 64 1.93 1.36 18.68
C LYS A 64 3.43 1.12 18.96
N GLY A 65 4.28 1.79 18.19
CA GLY A 65 5.74 1.74 18.31
C GLY A 65 6.41 0.60 17.55
N GLN A 66 5.64 -0.32 16.96
CA GLN A 66 6.18 -1.47 16.23
C GLN A 66 6.92 -1.06 14.94
N TRP A 67 6.61 0.12 14.37
CA TRP A 67 7.33 0.68 13.22
C TRP A 67 8.85 0.77 13.42
N LYS A 68 9.32 0.87 14.68
CA LYS A 68 10.75 0.98 15.01
C LYS A 68 11.54 -0.31 14.79
N SER A 69 10.87 -1.46 14.85
CA SER A 69 11.47 -2.79 14.76
C SER A 69 10.85 -3.65 13.67
N ASN A 70 9.87 -3.13 12.93
CA ASN A 70 9.24 -3.88 11.86
C ASN A 70 10.27 -4.20 10.77
N LYS A 71 10.19 -5.41 10.22
CA LYS A 71 11.05 -5.80 9.11
C LYS A 71 10.56 -5.07 7.86
N PRO A 72 11.44 -4.45 7.07
CA PRO A 72 11.05 -3.90 5.78
C PRO A 72 10.38 -4.97 4.91
N VAL A 73 9.32 -4.59 4.19
CA VAL A 73 8.68 -5.48 3.23
C VAL A 73 9.67 -5.88 2.15
N ASN A 74 9.69 -7.16 1.80
CA ASN A 74 10.53 -7.65 0.70
C ASN A 74 9.86 -7.31 -0.64
N LEU A 75 10.46 -6.42 -1.42
CA LEU A 75 9.92 -5.97 -2.70
C LEU A 75 10.28 -6.89 -3.89
N THR A 76 11.04 -7.96 -3.65
CA THR A 76 11.27 -9.00 -4.67
C THR A 76 10.00 -9.83 -4.91
N LEU A 77 10.06 -10.78 -5.83
CA LEU A 77 9.00 -11.74 -6.11
C LEU A 77 9.23 -13.08 -5.39
N ASP A 78 10.07 -13.11 -4.35
CA ASP A 78 10.41 -14.35 -3.66
C ASP A 78 9.17 -14.99 -3.03
N GLY A 79 8.94 -16.27 -3.34
CA GLY A 79 7.73 -16.99 -2.88
C GLY A 79 6.43 -16.58 -3.59
N GLY A 80 6.48 -15.64 -4.53
CA GLY A 80 5.34 -15.17 -5.31
C GLY A 80 5.52 -15.37 -6.82
N ALA A 81 4.87 -14.52 -7.61
CA ALA A 81 4.80 -14.57 -9.08
C ALA A 81 4.21 -15.87 -9.65
N THR A 82 3.40 -16.59 -8.87
CA THR A 82 2.76 -17.84 -9.29
C THR A 82 1.38 -17.59 -9.91
N THR A 83 0.82 -16.39 -9.72
CA THR A 83 -0.48 -15.98 -10.26
C THR A 83 -0.45 -15.86 -11.78
N LYS A 84 -1.09 -16.83 -12.44
CA LYS A 84 -1.26 -16.87 -13.89
C LYS A 84 -2.29 -15.86 -14.38
N PHE A 85 -2.07 -15.33 -15.58
CA PHE A 85 -3.05 -14.55 -16.32
C PHE A 85 -4.13 -15.46 -16.90
N ARG A 86 -5.38 -15.02 -16.85
CA ARG A 86 -6.46 -15.66 -17.60
C ARG A 86 -6.47 -15.05 -19.00
N ASN A 87 -6.44 -15.90 -20.02
CA ASN A 87 -6.77 -15.48 -21.37
C ASN A 87 -8.30 -15.38 -21.43
N VAL A 88 -8.78 -14.15 -21.61
CA VAL A 88 -10.17 -13.84 -21.97
C VAL A 88 -10.23 -13.52 -23.45
#